data_AF-M6KMC8-F1
#
_entry.id   AF-M6KMC8-F1
#
_cell.length_a   1.000
_cell.length_b   1.000
_cell.length_c   1.000
_cell.angle_alpha   90.00
_cell.angle_beta   90.00
_cell.angle_gamma   90.00
#
_symmetry.space_group_name_H-M   'P 1'
#
loop_
_entity.id
_entity.type
_entity.pdbx_description
1 polymer ?
#
loop_
_entity_poly.entity_id
_entity_poly.type
_entity_poly.pdbx_seq_one_letter_code
_entity_poly.pdbx_strand_id
1 'polypeptide(L)'
;MSHGKSLTYYWEKEYQNDDTFLYLIEDDITGGKILKERIDTIKSNPQANTIQISGLRQDTFNYFVENYASQFEAIYFWKCPLVEDLSALSKLENIQYILFYWNQRAVRLWDMSKNSSLKGIAIDDFSRMHNLTDFVSSKTIEEIHFGNLVWTKFTVESLSPLVHCKKLKFLDFNLKN
;
A
#
# COMPACT_ATOMS: atom_id res chain seq x y z
N MET A 1 -22.59 -11.20 -11.08
CA MET A 1 -22.41 -10.01 -10.22
C MET A 1 -21.02 -9.48 -10.50
N SER A 2 -20.90 -8.25 -11.02
CA SER A 2 -19.62 -7.57 -11.11
C SER A 2 -19.03 -7.54 -9.70
N HIS A 3 -17.96 -8.30 -9.43
CA HIS A 3 -17.23 -8.13 -8.19
C HIS A 3 -16.62 -6.72 -8.28
N GLY A 4 -17.17 -5.77 -7.51
CA GLY A 4 -16.60 -4.43 -7.44
C GLY A 4 -15.15 -4.49 -7.00
N LYS A 5 -14.34 -3.51 -7.42
CA LYS A 5 -12.96 -3.37 -6.92
C LYS A 5 -12.99 -3.30 -5.39
N SER A 6 -12.07 -4.03 -4.75
CA SER A 6 -11.91 -4.18 -3.30
C SER A 6 -10.45 -4.55 -2.99
N LEU A 7 -10.05 -4.57 -1.71
CA LEU A 7 -8.74 -5.08 -1.31
C LEU A 7 -8.51 -6.52 -1.80
N THR A 8 -9.51 -7.39 -1.65
CA THR A 8 -9.46 -8.78 -2.14
C THR A 8 -9.25 -8.84 -3.66
N TYR A 9 -9.94 -7.99 -4.43
CA TYR A 9 -9.76 -7.93 -5.88
C TYR A 9 -8.30 -7.64 -6.25
N TYR A 10 -7.67 -6.64 -5.61
CA TYR A 10 -6.29 -6.26 -5.91
C TYR A 10 -5.26 -7.27 -5.40
N TRP A 11 -5.58 -8.00 -4.33
CA TRP A 11 -4.74 -9.08 -3.81
C TRP A 11 -4.74 -10.30 -4.73
N GLU A 12 -5.91 -10.69 -5.22
CA GLU A 12 -6.09 -11.87 -6.07
C GLU A 12 -5.64 -11.65 -7.52
N LYS A 13 -5.60 -10.39 -7.98
CA LYS A 13 -5.27 -10.04 -9.37
C LYS A 13 -3.79 -10.17 -9.75
N GLU A 14 -2.91 -10.52 -8.81
CA GLU A 14 -1.47 -10.79 -9.03
C GLU A 14 -1.22 -11.85 -10.14
N TYR A 15 -2.27 -12.56 -10.61
CA TYR A 15 -2.16 -13.68 -11.56
C TYR A 15 -2.92 -13.50 -12.89
N GLN A 16 -3.43 -12.31 -13.23
CA GLN A 16 -4.16 -12.10 -14.50
C GLN A 16 -3.33 -11.28 -15.51
N ASN A 17 -3.16 -11.81 -16.73
CA ASN A 17 -2.59 -11.08 -17.88
C ASN A 17 -3.56 -9.97 -18.29
N ASP A 18 -3.37 -8.78 -17.74
CA ASP A 18 -4.12 -7.58 -18.05
C ASP A 18 -3.14 -6.41 -18.18
N ASP A 19 -3.11 -5.78 -19.36
CA ASP A 19 -2.23 -4.66 -19.68
C ASP A 19 -2.45 -3.43 -18.78
N THR A 20 -3.51 -3.41 -17.97
CA THR A 20 -3.77 -2.39 -16.95
C THR A 20 -2.99 -2.59 -15.65
N PHE A 21 -2.30 -3.73 -15.49
CA PHE A 21 -1.47 -4.05 -14.33
C PHE A 21 0.02 -4.07 -14.69
N LEU A 22 0.81 -3.27 -13.99
CA LEU A 22 2.26 -3.20 -14.18
C LEU A 22 3.02 -3.88 -13.03
N TYR A 23 4.05 -4.66 -13.37
CA TYR A 23 4.91 -5.32 -12.39
C TYR A 23 6.35 -4.78 -12.50
N LEU A 24 6.80 -4.09 -11.47
CA LEU A 24 8.20 -3.69 -11.29
C LEU A 24 8.79 -4.39 -10.06
N ILE A 25 8.98 -5.70 -10.19
CA ILE A 25 9.48 -6.58 -9.14
C ILE A 25 10.93 -6.96 -9.44
N GLU A 26 11.80 -6.75 -8.45
CA GLU A 26 13.20 -7.14 -8.50
C GLU A 26 13.37 -8.63 -8.15
N ASP A 27 14.30 -9.29 -8.81
CA ASP A 27 14.63 -10.71 -8.60
C ASP A 27 15.53 -10.89 -7.37
N ASP A 28 14.98 -10.61 -6.18
CA ASP A 28 15.65 -10.76 -4.90
C ASP A 28 14.62 -11.13 -3.82
N ILE A 29 14.94 -12.15 -3.02
CA ILE A 29 14.05 -12.67 -1.97
C ILE A 29 13.65 -11.60 -0.93
N THR A 30 14.49 -10.59 -0.74
CA THR A 30 14.30 -9.44 0.16
C THR A 30 13.68 -8.22 -0.53
N GLY A 31 13.22 -8.35 -1.77
CA GLY A 31 12.59 -7.29 -2.55
C GLY A 31 13.54 -6.47 -3.40
N GLY A 32 14.86 -6.60 -3.21
CA GLY A 32 15.88 -6.06 -4.09
C GLY A 32 16.12 -4.55 -3.96
N LYS A 33 16.68 -3.95 -5.01
CA LYS A 33 16.92 -2.51 -5.09
C LYS A 33 16.58 -2.01 -6.49
N ILE A 34 15.39 -1.44 -6.64
CA ILE A 34 14.98 -0.83 -7.89
C ILE A 34 15.73 0.49 -8.13
N LEU A 35 16.09 0.75 -9.39
CA LEU A 35 16.71 2.00 -9.83
C LEU A 35 15.68 2.96 -10.42
N LYS A 36 15.99 4.26 -10.44
CA LYS A 36 15.09 5.29 -11.00
C LYS A 36 14.81 5.05 -12.49
N GLU A 37 15.81 4.59 -13.22
CA GLU A 37 15.70 4.24 -14.65
C GLU A 37 14.70 3.10 -14.86
N ARG A 38 14.62 2.15 -13.91
CA ARG A 38 13.61 1.09 -13.94
C ARG A 38 12.22 1.66 -13.64
N ILE A 39 12.09 2.57 -12.68
CA ILE A 39 10.84 3.28 -12.40
C ILE A 39 10.37 4.09 -13.62
N ASP A 40 11.31 4.72 -14.35
CA ASP A 40 10.98 5.52 -15.54
C ASP A 40 10.32 4.71 -16.67
N THR A 41 10.44 3.38 -16.67
CA THR A 41 9.74 2.50 -17.62
C THR A 41 8.21 2.53 -17.48
N ILE A 42 7.67 3.08 -16.39
CA ILE A 42 6.24 3.34 -16.23
C ILE A 42 5.70 4.20 -17.39
N LYS A 43 6.50 5.13 -17.92
CA LYS A 43 6.13 5.99 -19.06
C LYS A 43 5.72 5.21 -20.31
N SER A 44 6.22 3.99 -20.47
CA SER A 44 5.88 3.13 -21.60
C SER A 44 4.57 2.36 -21.42
N ASN A 45 3.90 2.51 -20.27
CA ASN A 45 2.67 1.81 -19.92
C ASN A 45 1.57 2.79 -19.45
N PRO A 46 1.16 3.78 -20.27
CA PRO A 46 0.20 4.81 -19.88
C PRO A 46 -1.21 4.27 -19.57
N GLN A 47 -1.54 3.08 -20.07
CA GLN A 47 -2.80 2.39 -19.79
C GLN A 47 -2.84 1.69 -18.43
N ALA A 48 -1.68 1.50 -17.79
CA ALA A 48 -1.61 0.84 -16.49
C ALA A 48 -2.25 1.73 -15.41
N ASN A 49 -3.20 1.16 -14.67
CA ASN A 49 -3.89 1.83 -13.56
C ASN A 49 -3.61 1.15 -12.22
N THR A 50 -2.93 -0.01 -12.24
CA THR A 50 -2.48 -0.72 -11.05
C THR A 50 -1.01 -1.07 -11.20
N ILE A 51 -0.25 -1.00 -10.10
CA ILE A 51 1.16 -1.41 -10.08
C ILE A 51 1.50 -2.20 -8.84
N GLN A 52 2.29 -3.26 -9.01
CA GLN A 52 3.05 -3.88 -7.93
C GLN A 52 4.53 -3.53 -8.11
N ILE A 53 5.15 -3.01 -7.06
CA ILE A 53 6.53 -2.51 -7.11
C ILE A 53 7.32 -2.95 -5.88
N SER A 54 8.55 -3.40 -6.09
CA SER A 54 9.47 -3.83 -5.03
C SER A 54 10.77 -3.05 -4.98
N GLY A 55 11.56 -3.28 -3.94
CA GLY A 55 12.94 -2.80 -3.86
C GLY A 55 13.09 -1.30 -3.66
N LEU A 56 11.99 -0.62 -3.32
CA LEU A 56 12.02 0.80 -3.02
C LEU A 56 12.80 1.06 -1.73
N ARG A 57 13.62 2.10 -1.79
CA ARG A 57 14.28 2.77 -0.66
C ARG A 57 13.68 4.16 -0.54
N GLN A 58 13.97 4.89 0.53
CA GLN A 58 13.31 6.18 0.78
C GLN A 58 13.42 7.15 -0.41
N ASP A 59 14.57 7.23 -1.06
CA ASP A 59 14.82 8.10 -2.20
C ASP A 59 14.05 7.66 -3.46
N THR A 60 14.01 6.35 -3.75
CA THR A 60 13.28 5.82 -4.91
C THR A 60 11.77 5.76 -4.68
N PHE A 61 11.33 5.57 -3.43
CA PHE A 61 9.92 5.71 -3.03
C PHE A 61 9.44 7.14 -3.27
N ASN A 62 10.17 8.14 -2.76
CA ASN A 62 9.83 9.54 -2.98
C ASN A 62 9.85 9.90 -4.48
N TYR A 63 10.83 9.39 -5.23
CA TYR A 63 10.90 9.58 -6.67
C TYR A 63 9.69 8.97 -7.40
N PHE A 64 9.33 7.73 -7.10
CA PHE A 64 8.17 7.07 -7.67
C PHE A 64 6.88 7.84 -7.36
N VAL A 65 6.68 8.24 -6.11
CA VAL A 65 5.47 8.95 -5.67
C VAL A 65 5.33 10.29 -6.37
N GLU A 66 6.42 11.07 -6.48
CA GLU A 66 6.40 12.39 -7.09
C GLU A 66 6.16 12.36 -8.60
N ASN A 67 6.67 11.33 -9.30
CA ASN A 67 6.71 11.35 -10.76
C ASN A 67 5.67 10.45 -11.43
N TYR A 68 5.20 9.40 -10.75
CA TYR A 68 4.44 8.32 -11.40
C TYR A 68 3.26 7.79 -10.61
N ALA A 69 3.27 7.84 -9.28
CA ALA A 69 2.24 7.19 -8.47
C ALA A 69 0.81 7.72 -8.73
N SER A 70 0.66 8.98 -9.16
CA SER A 70 -0.64 9.58 -9.48
C SER A 70 -1.34 8.94 -10.69
N GLN A 71 -0.63 8.16 -11.52
CA GLN A 71 -1.22 7.40 -12.62
C GLN A 71 -2.10 6.25 -12.10
N PHE A 72 -1.80 5.72 -10.91
CA PHE A 72 -2.38 4.47 -10.43
C PHE A 72 -3.57 4.72 -9.50
N GLU A 73 -4.62 3.93 -9.71
CA GLU A 73 -5.76 3.78 -8.81
C GLU A 73 -5.43 2.88 -7.62
N ALA A 74 -4.56 1.88 -7.83
CA ALA A 74 -4.11 0.96 -6.81
C ALA A 74 -2.60 0.73 -6.89
N ILE A 75 -1.93 0.74 -5.75
CA ILE A 75 -0.49 0.49 -5.65
C ILE A 75 -0.26 -0.60 -4.61
N TYR A 76 0.46 -1.64 -5.01
CA TYR A 76 0.95 -2.67 -4.12
C TYR A 76 2.47 -2.54 -3.93
N PHE A 77 2.86 -2.03 -2.76
CA PHE A 77 4.24 -2.02 -2.32
C PHE A 77 4.65 -3.40 -1.82
N TRP A 78 5.26 -4.18 -2.70
CA TRP A 78 5.71 -5.54 -2.42
C TRP A 78 7.14 -5.53 -1.92
N LYS A 79 7.39 -5.95 -0.67
CA LYS A 79 8.75 -6.09 -0.11
C LYS A 79 9.57 -4.80 -0.26
N CYS A 80 9.14 -3.75 0.40
CA CYS A 80 9.85 -2.48 0.49
C CYS A 80 10.35 -2.22 1.92
N PRO A 81 11.25 -3.07 2.49
CA PRO A 81 11.56 -3.07 3.91
C PRO A 81 12.32 -1.83 4.38
N LEU A 82 12.90 -1.05 3.45
CA LEU A 82 13.77 0.09 3.74
C LEU A 82 13.10 1.46 3.58
N VAL A 83 11.82 1.50 3.26
CA VAL A 83 11.03 2.75 3.24
C VAL A 83 10.55 3.04 4.66
N GLU A 84 10.84 4.21 5.18
CA GLU A 84 10.56 4.60 6.57
C GLU A 84 9.48 5.68 6.66
N ASP A 85 9.59 6.70 5.81
CA ASP A 85 8.64 7.80 5.74
C ASP A 85 7.67 7.59 4.58
N LEU A 86 6.40 7.38 4.93
CA LEU A 86 5.30 7.17 4.00
C LEU A 86 4.55 8.47 3.64
N SER A 87 4.97 9.62 4.18
CA SER A 87 4.25 10.90 4.08
C SER A 87 4.00 11.37 2.65
N ALA A 88 4.84 10.98 1.69
CA ALA A 88 4.67 11.31 0.28
C ALA A 88 3.32 10.83 -0.27
N LEU A 89 2.74 9.75 0.27
CA LEU A 89 1.43 9.20 -0.15
C LEU A 89 0.26 10.17 0.09
N SER A 90 0.42 11.14 0.99
CA SER A 90 -0.58 12.20 1.21
C SER A 90 -0.85 13.07 -0.03
N LYS A 91 0.05 13.04 -1.03
CA LYS A 91 -0.09 13.78 -2.29
C LYS A 91 -1.04 13.11 -3.29
N LEU A 92 -1.41 11.84 -3.07
CA LEU A 92 -2.16 11.04 -4.04
C LEU A 92 -3.67 11.20 -3.85
N GLU A 93 -4.26 12.29 -4.33
CA GLU A 93 -5.69 12.60 -4.09
C GLU A 93 -6.68 11.57 -4.68
N ASN A 94 -6.27 10.92 -5.78
CA ASN A 94 -7.08 9.97 -6.55
C ASN A 94 -6.78 8.49 -6.26
N ILE A 95 -5.80 8.19 -5.41
CA ILE A 95 -5.49 6.80 -5.05
C ILE A 95 -6.71 6.18 -4.34
N GLN A 96 -7.07 4.95 -4.70
CA GLN A 96 -8.19 4.24 -4.10
C GLN A 96 -7.75 3.10 -3.19
N TYR A 97 -6.67 2.40 -3.54
CA TYR A 97 -6.19 1.26 -2.77
C TYR A 97 -4.67 1.28 -2.61
N ILE A 98 -4.20 1.09 -1.38
CA ILE A 98 -2.79 0.90 -1.08
C ILE A 98 -2.64 -0.43 -0.34
N LEU A 99 -1.85 -1.32 -0.93
CA LEU A 99 -1.44 -2.56 -0.30
C LEU A 99 0.05 -2.46 0.00
N PHE A 100 0.45 -2.92 1.17
CA PHE A 100 1.84 -2.85 1.59
C PHE A 100 2.21 -4.15 2.28
N TYR A 101 3.06 -4.93 1.63
CA TYR A 101 3.58 -6.16 2.19
C TYR A 101 5.04 -5.99 2.59
N TRP A 102 5.32 -6.34 3.84
CA TRP A 102 6.64 -6.46 4.43
C TRP A 102 7.47 -5.17 4.41
N ASN A 103 7.13 -4.27 5.34
CA ASN A 103 7.91 -3.08 5.68
C ASN A 103 8.63 -3.26 7.04
N GLN A 104 9.89 -2.83 7.17
CA GLN A 104 10.67 -3.06 8.40
C GLN A 104 11.13 -1.77 9.08
N ARG A 105 10.66 -0.60 8.61
CA ARG A 105 11.14 0.70 9.08
C ARG A 105 10.03 1.68 9.44
N ALA A 106 8.95 1.71 8.67
CA ALA A 106 7.81 2.58 8.93
C ALA A 106 7.22 2.29 10.31
N VAL A 107 7.14 3.34 11.13
CA VAL A 107 6.57 3.30 12.49
C VAL A 107 5.13 3.82 12.53
N ARG A 108 4.70 4.47 11.44
CA ARG A 108 3.41 5.14 11.29
C ARG A 108 3.03 5.17 9.81
N LEU A 109 1.75 5.40 9.54
CA LEU A 109 1.26 5.70 8.19
C LEU A 109 1.42 7.20 7.90
N TRP A 110 0.63 7.74 6.98
CA TRP A 110 0.63 9.15 6.60
C TRP A 110 -0.68 9.84 6.99
N ASP A 111 -0.71 11.18 6.89
CA ASP A 111 -1.94 11.94 6.98
C ASP A 111 -2.79 11.74 5.72
N MET A 112 -3.90 11.03 5.89
CA MET A 112 -4.81 10.63 4.81
C MET A 112 -5.88 11.69 4.52
N SER A 113 -5.85 12.84 5.18
CA SER A 113 -6.89 13.87 5.05
C SER A 113 -7.04 14.42 3.62
N LYS A 114 -5.98 14.33 2.81
CA LYS A 114 -5.96 14.74 1.39
C LYS A 114 -6.25 13.61 0.40
N ASN A 115 -6.25 12.35 0.83
CA ASN A 115 -6.55 11.21 -0.05
C ASN A 115 -8.07 11.05 -0.19
N SER A 116 -8.72 11.95 -0.92
CA SER A 116 -10.19 12.02 -1.05
C SER A 116 -10.85 10.80 -1.69
N SER A 117 -10.07 9.96 -2.37
CA SER A 117 -10.55 8.75 -3.04
C SER A 117 -10.14 7.45 -2.35
N LEU A 118 -9.36 7.50 -1.27
CA LEU A 118 -8.78 6.31 -0.64
C LEU A 118 -9.84 5.49 0.09
N LYS A 119 -10.10 4.28 -0.43
CA LYS A 119 -11.12 3.35 0.04
C LYS A 119 -10.52 2.21 0.86
N GLY A 120 -9.38 1.67 0.44
CA GLY A 120 -8.81 0.47 1.05
C GLY A 120 -7.33 0.61 1.40
N ILE A 121 -6.96 0.11 2.58
CA ILE A 121 -5.55 -0.08 2.97
C ILE A 121 -5.34 -1.51 3.46
N ALA A 122 -4.32 -2.19 2.93
CA ALA A 122 -3.77 -3.41 3.49
C ALA A 122 -2.32 -3.19 3.94
N ILE A 123 -1.97 -3.59 5.18
CA ILE A 123 -0.62 -3.47 5.73
C ILE A 123 -0.22 -4.76 6.46
N ASP A 124 0.70 -5.49 5.84
CA ASP A 124 1.08 -6.83 6.28
C ASP A 124 2.56 -6.95 6.57
N ASP A 125 2.89 -7.70 7.62
CA ASP A 125 4.26 -7.98 8.04
C ASP A 125 5.11 -6.71 8.30
N PHE A 126 4.48 -5.62 8.75
CA PHE A 126 5.18 -4.49 9.36
C PHE A 126 5.76 -4.90 10.72
N SER A 127 7.03 -4.54 10.97
CA SER A 127 7.70 -4.91 12.23
C SER A 127 7.83 -3.80 13.27
N ARG A 128 7.54 -2.54 12.91
CA ARG A 128 7.72 -1.38 13.79
C ARG A 128 6.50 -0.49 13.96
N MET A 129 5.45 -0.71 13.16
CA MET A 129 4.21 0.03 13.29
C MET A 129 3.28 -0.75 14.21
N HIS A 130 2.99 -0.18 15.38
CA HIS A 130 2.20 -0.83 16.44
C HIS A 130 0.90 -0.09 16.76
N ASN A 131 0.62 1.00 16.05
CA ASN A 131 -0.45 1.92 16.38
C ASN A 131 -1.21 2.32 15.11
N LEU A 132 -2.54 2.45 15.23
CA LEU A 132 -3.45 2.72 14.11
C LEU A 132 -4.01 4.17 14.12
N THR A 133 -3.39 5.10 14.84
CA THR A 133 -3.88 6.48 15.04
C THR A 133 -3.91 7.31 13.76
N ASP A 134 -3.07 7.01 12.77
CA ASP A 134 -3.10 7.73 11.50
C ASP A 134 -4.43 7.53 10.73
N PHE A 135 -5.15 6.43 10.96
CA PHE A 135 -6.47 6.20 10.38
C PHE A 135 -7.51 7.26 10.79
N VAL A 136 -7.29 7.96 11.91
CA VAL A 136 -8.16 9.06 12.36
C VAL A 136 -8.24 10.20 11.35
N SER A 137 -7.20 10.38 10.53
CA SER A 137 -7.16 11.42 9.50
C SER A 137 -8.03 11.11 8.27
N SER A 138 -8.39 9.83 8.06
CA SER A 138 -9.19 9.42 6.90
C SER A 138 -10.67 9.67 7.11
N LYS A 139 -11.35 10.15 6.06
CA LYS A 139 -12.81 10.33 5.99
C LYS A 139 -13.48 9.39 4.98
N THR A 140 -12.70 8.54 4.32
CA THR A 140 -13.10 7.85 3.08
C THR A 140 -12.92 6.34 3.15
N ILE A 141 -12.05 5.84 4.05
CA ILE A 141 -11.74 4.42 4.15
C ILE A 141 -12.99 3.59 4.44
N GLU A 142 -13.16 2.55 3.63
CA GLU A 142 -14.22 1.56 3.68
C GLU A 142 -13.69 0.16 3.99
N GLU A 143 -12.42 -0.11 3.71
CA GLU A 143 -11.79 -1.43 3.85
C GLU A 143 -10.43 -1.32 4.53
N ILE A 144 -10.22 -2.11 5.57
CA ILE A 144 -8.92 -2.21 6.28
C ILE A 144 -8.55 -3.68 6.41
N HIS A 145 -7.33 -4.00 6.00
CA HIS A 145 -6.66 -5.25 6.32
C HIS A 145 -5.32 -4.96 7.01
N PHE A 146 -4.99 -5.71 8.05
CA PHE A 146 -3.63 -5.72 8.59
C PHE A 146 -3.29 -7.01 9.32
N GLY A 147 -2.03 -7.41 9.28
CA GLY A 147 -1.56 -8.46 10.16
C GLY A 147 -0.34 -9.20 9.66
N ASN A 148 -0.32 -10.46 10.04
CA ASN A 148 0.73 -11.41 9.75
C ASN A 148 0.36 -12.22 8.49
N LEU A 149 1.31 -12.31 7.56
CA LEU A 149 1.27 -13.24 6.44
C LEU A 149 2.37 -14.29 6.61
N VAL A 150 3.61 -13.95 6.26
CA VAL A 150 4.76 -14.85 6.37
C VAL A 150 5.43 -14.71 7.73
N TRP A 151 5.51 -13.48 8.24
CA TRP A 151 6.15 -13.17 9.51
C TRP A 151 5.12 -13.03 10.63
N THR A 152 5.42 -13.54 11.82
CA THR A 152 4.48 -13.54 12.96
C THR A 152 4.82 -12.49 14.02
N LYS A 153 5.16 -11.28 13.57
CA LYS A 153 5.65 -10.17 14.43
C LYS A 153 4.77 -8.93 14.43
N PHE A 154 3.77 -8.85 13.55
CA PHE A 154 2.87 -7.71 13.50
C PHE A 154 1.97 -7.71 14.74
N THR A 155 1.99 -6.60 15.47
CA THR A 155 1.19 -6.37 16.66
C THR A 155 0.60 -4.98 16.61
N VAL A 156 -0.60 -4.79 17.19
CA VAL A 156 -1.20 -3.47 17.39
C VAL A 156 -1.60 -3.32 18.84
N GLU A 157 -1.36 -2.13 19.39
CA GLU A 157 -1.69 -1.81 20.78
C GLU A 157 -3.20 -1.75 21.02
N SER A 158 -3.95 -1.24 20.04
CA SER A 158 -5.39 -1.05 20.15
C SER A 158 -6.05 -0.85 18.79
N LEU A 159 -7.29 -1.34 18.67
CA LEU A 159 -8.19 -1.06 17.54
C LEU A 159 -9.01 0.22 17.74
N SER A 160 -8.97 0.85 18.91
CA SER A 160 -9.75 2.04 19.23
C SER A 160 -9.64 3.17 18.21
N PRO A 161 -8.49 3.46 17.57
CA PRO A 161 -8.42 4.50 16.55
C PRO A 161 -9.38 4.29 15.36
N LEU A 162 -9.75 3.04 15.05
CA LEU A 162 -10.59 2.72 13.90
C LEU A 162 -12.04 3.19 14.07
N VAL A 163 -12.48 3.55 15.29
CA VAL A 163 -13.82 4.11 15.52
C VAL A 163 -14.05 5.44 14.78
N HIS A 164 -12.97 6.09 14.33
CA HIS A 164 -13.02 7.33 13.55
C HIS A 164 -13.29 7.08 12.06
N CYS A 165 -13.05 5.87 11.55
CA CYS A 165 -13.35 5.48 10.17
C CYS A 165 -14.85 5.24 9.99
N LYS A 166 -15.65 6.31 9.92
CA LYS A 166 -17.12 6.24 9.88
C LYS A 166 -17.71 5.52 8.66
N LYS A 167 -16.92 5.32 7.61
CA LYS A 167 -17.30 4.61 6.38
C LYS A 167 -16.79 3.17 6.33
N LEU A 168 -16.10 2.69 7.36
CA LEU A 168 -15.55 1.34 7.41
C LEU A 168 -16.68 0.30 7.29
N LYS A 169 -16.58 -0.56 6.29
CA LYS A 169 -17.52 -1.65 5.97
C LYS A 169 -16.87 -3.02 6.16
N PHE A 170 -15.56 -3.10 5.90
CA PHE A 170 -14.79 -4.34 6.00
C PHE A 170 -13.56 -4.12 6.86
N LEU A 171 -13.42 -4.94 7.90
CA LEU A 171 -12.25 -5.01 8.76
C LEU A 171 -11.83 -6.46 8.84
N ASP A 172 -10.62 -6.74 8.40
CA ASP A 172 -9.98 -8.05 8.50
C ASP A 172 -8.60 -7.88 9.13
N PHE A 173 -8.21 -8.82 9.98
CA PHE A 173 -6.90 -8.78 10.58
C PHE A 173 -6.44 -10.16 11.05
N ASN A 174 -5.14 -10.39 10.93
CA ASN A 174 -4.49 -11.61 11.42
C ASN A 174 -3.36 -11.24 12.40
N LEU A 175 -3.68 -11.16 13.68
CA LEU A 175 -2.69 -10.90 14.72
C LEU A 175 -2.38 -12.19 15.47
N LYS A 176 -1.14 -12.32 15.94
CA LYS A 176 -0.82 -13.40 16.86
C LYS A 176 -1.45 -13.08 18.23
N ASN A 177 -2.18 -14.04 18.78
CA ASN A 177 -2.67 -14.02 20.17
C ASN A 177 -1.52 -14.01 21.18
#